data_AF-A0A804P3F3-F1
#
_entry.id   AF-A0A804P3F3-F1
#
_cell.length_a   1.000
_cell.length_b   1.000
_cell.length_c   1.000
_cell.angle_alpha   90.00
_cell.angle_beta   90.00
_cell.angle_gamma   90.00
#
_symmetry.space_group_name_H-M   'P 1'
#
loop_
_entity.id
_entity.type
_entity.pdbx_description
1 polymer ?
#
loop_
_entity_poly.entity_id
_entity_poly.type
_entity_poly.pdbx_seq_one_letter_code
_entity_poly.pdbx_strand_id
1 'polypeptide(L)'
;MGADSEDAVKQLSLLMEQVEAPLKRSFQNMHQGYPKETLVRFLKAREWNVAKAHKMIVECLNWRIQNEIDSVLERPIVPVDLYRSIRDSQLIGLSGYTKEGLPIFGIGVGHSTYDKASVHYYVQSHIQINEYRDRIILADTTVWAACYQLYKSAGYDWFEAISTKPNKDVDFHIDS
;
A
#
# COMPACT_ATOMS: atom_id res chain seq x y z
N MET A 1 -3.24 -20.82 20.90
CA MET A 1 -3.36 -19.68 19.97
C MET A 1 -3.05 -20.02 18.51
N GLY A 2 -2.08 -20.90 18.18
CA GLY A 2 -1.74 -21.19 16.76
C GLY A 2 -2.74 -22.07 15.98
N ALA A 3 -3.45 -22.98 16.65
CA ALA A 3 -4.41 -23.87 15.98
C ALA A 3 -5.70 -23.13 15.59
N ASP A 4 -6.25 -22.32 16.51
CA ASP A 4 -7.50 -21.56 16.29
C ASP A 4 -7.34 -20.49 15.19
N SER A 5 -6.15 -19.91 15.06
CA SER A 5 -5.86 -18.92 14.01
C SER A 5 -5.81 -19.53 12.61
N GLU A 6 -5.24 -20.73 12.47
CA GLU A 6 -5.15 -21.39 11.16
C GLU A 6 -6.51 -21.92 10.72
N ASP A 7 -7.34 -22.38 11.67
CA ASP A 7 -8.71 -22.78 11.39
C ASP A 7 -9.57 -21.59 10.91
N ALA A 8 -9.46 -20.43 11.57
CA ALA A 8 -10.16 -19.21 11.15
C ALA A 8 -9.78 -18.77 9.73
N VAL A 9 -8.50 -18.90 9.34
CA VAL A 9 -8.04 -18.61 7.97
C VAL A 9 -8.69 -19.55 6.96
N LYS A 10 -8.73 -20.86 7.26
CA LYS A 10 -9.35 -21.85 6.38
C LYS A 10 -10.85 -21.59 6.21
N GLN A 11 -11.56 -21.36 7.31
CA GLN A 11 -13.00 -21.05 7.26
C GLN A 11 -13.27 -19.79 6.43
N LEU A 12 -12.50 -18.72 6.62
CA LEU A 12 -12.65 -17.50 5.84
C LEU A 12 -12.31 -17.71 4.36
N SER A 13 -11.30 -18.52 4.04
CA SER A 13 -10.96 -18.88 2.66
C SER A 13 -12.11 -19.59 1.96
N LEU A 14 -12.75 -20.56 2.63
CA LEU A 14 -13.91 -21.29 2.08
C LEU A 14 -15.10 -20.36 1.82
N LEU A 15 -15.32 -19.34 2.66
CA LEU A 15 -16.34 -18.32 2.42
C LEU A 15 -15.98 -17.46 1.20
N MET A 16 -14.73 -17.06 1.06
CA MET A 16 -14.25 -16.30 -0.09
C MET A 16 -14.28 -17.08 -1.41
N GLU A 17 -14.25 -18.42 -1.37
CA GLU A 17 -14.49 -19.26 -2.55
C GLU A 17 -15.94 -19.25 -3.02
N GLN A 18 -16.89 -18.92 -2.14
CA GLN A 18 -18.32 -18.92 -2.44
C GLN A 18 -18.84 -17.57 -2.96
N VAL A 19 -18.03 -16.50 -2.87
CA VAL A 19 -18.45 -15.18 -3.36
C VAL A 19 -18.55 -15.12 -4.88
N GLU A 20 -19.31 -14.15 -5.38
CA GLU A 20 -19.57 -13.95 -6.80
C GLU A 20 -18.29 -13.56 -7.59
N ALA A 21 -18.31 -13.78 -8.91
CA ALA A 21 -17.17 -13.55 -9.79
C ALA A 21 -16.60 -12.11 -9.74
N PRO A 22 -17.40 -11.03 -9.67
CA PRO A 22 -16.87 -9.67 -9.55
C PRO A 22 -16.05 -9.46 -8.27
N LEU A 23 -16.53 -9.98 -7.14
CA LEU A 23 -15.83 -9.90 -5.85
C LEU A 23 -14.54 -10.71 -5.87
N LYS A 24 -14.54 -11.90 -6.49
CA LYS A 24 -13.32 -12.71 -6.67
C LYS A 24 -12.25 -11.96 -7.46
N ARG A 25 -12.64 -11.30 -8.56
CA ARG A 25 -11.70 -10.49 -9.37
C ARG A 25 -11.13 -9.32 -8.57
N SER A 26 -11.97 -8.59 -7.85
CA SER A 26 -11.49 -7.48 -7.03
C SER A 26 -10.62 -7.96 -5.85
N PHE A 27 -10.92 -9.14 -5.30
CA PHE A 27 -10.09 -9.76 -4.29
C PHE A 27 -8.70 -10.12 -4.83
N GLN A 28 -8.61 -10.64 -6.06
CA GLN A 28 -7.35 -10.88 -6.76
C GLN A 28 -6.50 -9.60 -6.89
N ASN A 29 -7.15 -8.49 -7.27
CA ASN A 29 -6.49 -7.18 -7.33
C ASN A 29 -6.02 -6.68 -5.95
N MET A 30 -6.75 -6.98 -4.88
CA MET A 30 -6.37 -6.55 -3.53
C MET A 30 -5.19 -7.36 -2.98
N HIS A 31 -5.18 -8.69 -3.17
CA HIS A 31 -4.23 -9.55 -2.48
C HIS A 31 -2.88 -9.72 -3.20
N GLN A 32 -2.79 -9.40 -4.51
CA GLN A 32 -1.52 -9.36 -5.27
C GLN A 32 -0.64 -10.62 -5.10
N GLY A 33 -1.25 -11.81 -5.14
CA GLY A 33 -0.54 -13.08 -4.91
C GLY A 33 -0.41 -13.55 -3.46
N TYR A 34 -0.84 -12.75 -2.48
CA TYR A 34 -0.79 -13.05 -1.03
C TYR A 34 -2.20 -13.17 -0.41
N PRO A 35 -3.03 -14.14 -0.86
CA PRO A 35 -4.40 -14.27 -0.38
C PRO A 35 -4.46 -14.58 1.12
N LYS A 36 -3.60 -15.47 1.64
CA LYS A 36 -3.58 -15.85 3.05
C LYS A 36 -3.29 -14.65 3.96
N GLU A 37 -2.25 -13.89 3.65
CA GLU A 37 -1.82 -12.70 4.40
C GLU A 37 -2.92 -11.64 4.39
N THR A 38 -3.60 -11.47 3.25
CA THR A 38 -4.72 -10.57 3.11
C THR A 38 -5.89 -11.00 4.00
N LEU A 39 -6.27 -12.29 4.01
CA LEU A 39 -7.31 -12.81 4.91
C LEU A 39 -6.94 -12.60 6.39
N VAL A 40 -5.67 -12.84 6.75
CA VAL A 40 -5.17 -12.62 8.11
C VAL A 40 -5.31 -11.16 8.53
N ARG A 41 -5.12 -10.18 7.64
CA ARG A 41 -5.34 -8.75 7.96
C ARG A 41 -6.78 -8.48 8.40
N PHE A 42 -7.77 -9.00 7.66
CA PHE A 42 -9.18 -8.84 8.01
C PHE A 42 -9.56 -9.59 9.29
N LEU A 43 -9.02 -10.79 9.50
CA LEU A 43 -9.22 -11.55 10.73
C LEU A 43 -8.65 -10.80 11.95
N LYS A 44 -7.39 -10.33 11.88
CA LYS A 44 -6.78 -9.54 12.96
C LYS A 44 -7.58 -8.28 13.26
N ALA A 45 -8.06 -7.57 12.24
CA ALA A 45 -8.89 -6.37 12.41
C ALA A 45 -10.26 -6.64 13.04
N ARG A 46 -10.68 -7.90 13.14
CA ARG A 46 -11.95 -8.34 13.73
C ARG A 46 -11.74 -9.39 14.82
N GLU A 47 -10.59 -9.35 15.51
CA GLU A 47 -10.28 -10.21 16.66
C GLU A 47 -10.46 -11.71 16.34
N TRP A 48 -10.07 -12.12 15.13
CA TRP A 48 -10.21 -13.47 14.60
C TRP A 48 -11.66 -13.97 14.45
N ASN A 49 -12.65 -13.08 14.52
CA ASN A 49 -14.04 -13.42 14.26
C ASN A 49 -14.30 -13.56 12.75
N VAL A 50 -14.47 -14.80 12.29
CA VAL A 50 -14.65 -15.16 10.86
C VAL A 50 -15.85 -14.44 10.23
N ALA A 51 -17.01 -14.43 10.89
CA ALA A 51 -18.22 -13.82 10.34
C ALA A 51 -18.06 -12.29 10.16
N LYS A 52 -17.49 -11.60 11.15
CA LYS A 52 -17.21 -10.16 11.07
C LYS A 52 -16.13 -9.85 10.02
N ALA A 53 -15.10 -10.68 9.92
CA ALA A 53 -14.04 -10.53 8.93
C ALA A 53 -14.58 -10.72 7.50
N HIS A 54 -15.40 -11.76 7.28
CA HIS A 54 -16.08 -12.03 6.02
C HIS A 54 -16.98 -10.87 5.60
N LYS A 55 -17.78 -10.34 6.53
CA LYS A 55 -18.60 -9.15 6.27
C LYS A 55 -17.73 -7.96 5.86
N MET A 56 -16.66 -7.68 6.59
CA MET A 56 -15.75 -6.56 6.33
C MET A 56 -15.07 -6.67 4.95
N ILE A 57 -14.59 -7.86 4.56
CA ILE A 57 -13.94 -8.05 3.26
C ILE A 57 -14.95 -7.90 2.12
N VAL A 58 -16.16 -8.47 2.23
CA VAL A 58 -17.20 -8.31 1.21
C VAL A 58 -17.63 -6.86 1.07
N GLU A 59 -17.81 -6.12 2.17
CA GLU A 59 -18.13 -4.68 2.13
C GLU A 59 -17.01 -3.87 1.48
N CYS A 60 -15.74 -4.17 1.81
CA CYS A 60 -14.58 -3.54 1.19
C CYS A 60 -14.54 -3.79 -0.34
N LEU A 61 -14.71 -5.03 -0.78
CA LEU A 61 -14.70 -5.40 -2.20
C LEU A 61 -15.86 -4.75 -2.97
N ASN A 62 -17.05 -4.69 -2.38
CA ASN A 62 -18.17 -3.97 -2.98
C ASN A 62 -17.87 -2.48 -3.13
N TRP A 63 -17.31 -1.83 -2.10
CA TRP A 63 -16.89 -0.43 -2.18
C TRP A 63 -15.84 -0.21 -3.27
N ARG A 64 -14.86 -1.13 -3.39
CA ARG A 64 -13.83 -1.06 -4.44
C ARG A 64 -14.43 -1.12 -5.84
N ILE A 65 -15.39 -2.01 -6.07
CA ILE A 65 -16.07 -2.16 -7.36
C ILE A 65 -16.89 -0.90 -7.66
N GLN A 66 -17.70 -0.45 -6.71
CA GLN A 66 -18.59 0.72 -6.87
C GLN A 66 -17.81 2.01 -7.18
N ASN A 67 -16.59 2.15 -6.64
CA ASN A 67 -15.76 3.35 -6.83
C ASN A 67 -14.65 3.16 -7.87
N GLU A 68 -14.65 2.03 -8.60
CA GLU A 68 -13.67 1.71 -9.63
C GLU A 68 -12.22 1.84 -9.12
N ILE A 69 -11.97 1.33 -7.92
CA ILE A 69 -10.65 1.40 -7.27
C ILE A 69 -9.65 0.52 -8.00
N ASP A 70 -10.11 -0.59 -8.59
CA ASP A 70 -9.24 -1.54 -9.24
C ASP A 70 -8.48 -0.94 -10.45
N SER A 71 -9.06 0.05 -11.13
CA SER A 71 -8.45 0.81 -12.24
C SER A 71 -7.96 2.22 -11.85
N VAL A 72 -7.92 2.56 -10.55
CA VAL A 72 -7.62 3.94 -10.11
C VAL A 72 -6.22 4.43 -10.52
N LEU A 73 -5.26 3.52 -10.68
CA LEU A 73 -3.90 3.85 -11.12
C LEU A 73 -3.82 4.16 -12.62
N GLU A 74 -4.80 3.70 -13.41
CA GLU A 74 -4.91 3.98 -14.85
C GLU A 74 -5.61 5.32 -15.11
N ARG A 75 -6.16 5.95 -14.06
CA ARG A 75 -6.93 7.20 -14.12
C ARG A 75 -6.18 8.34 -13.43
N PRO A 76 -5.22 9.00 -14.10
CA PRO A 76 -4.46 10.09 -13.49
C PRO A 76 -5.36 11.28 -13.16
N ILE A 77 -4.99 12.04 -12.12
CA ILE A 77 -5.62 13.33 -11.85
C ILE A 77 -5.17 14.30 -12.95
N VAL A 78 -6.14 14.84 -13.69
CA VAL A 78 -5.93 15.79 -14.78
C VAL A 78 -6.58 17.14 -14.45
N PRO A 79 -6.00 18.28 -14.86
CA PRO A 79 -4.72 18.42 -15.58
C PRO A 79 -3.50 18.14 -14.67
N VAL A 80 -2.32 17.97 -15.27
CA VAL A 80 -1.08 17.67 -14.53
C VAL A 80 -0.74 18.74 -13.48
N ASP A 81 -1.06 20.00 -13.74
CA ASP A 81 -0.80 21.10 -12.79
C ASP A 81 -1.72 21.04 -11.57
N LEU A 82 -2.94 20.50 -11.73
CA LEU A 82 -3.82 20.20 -10.59
C LEU A 82 -3.20 19.10 -9.73
N TYR A 83 -2.72 18.01 -10.36
CA TYR A 83 -2.01 16.95 -9.65
C TYR A 83 -0.80 17.49 -8.87
N ARG A 84 0.06 18.30 -9.49
CA ARG A 84 1.21 18.93 -8.83
C ARG A 84 0.78 19.78 -7.63
N SER A 85 -0.22 20.64 -7.82
CA SER A 85 -0.74 21.49 -6.73
C SER A 85 -1.28 20.68 -5.55
N ILE A 86 -1.91 19.52 -5.81
CA ILE A 86 -2.34 18.58 -4.76
C ILE A 86 -1.12 17.99 -4.04
N ARG A 87 -0.09 17.55 -4.78
CA ARG A 87 1.13 16.95 -4.20
C ARG A 87 1.94 17.94 -3.36
N ASP A 88 1.92 19.22 -3.74
CA ASP A 88 2.60 20.29 -3.00
C ASP A 88 1.85 20.70 -1.71
N SER A 89 0.55 20.39 -1.62
CA SER A 89 -0.29 20.72 -0.45
C SER A 89 -0.64 19.51 0.43
N GLN A 90 -0.48 18.29 -0.07
CA GLN A 90 -0.61 17.02 0.66
C GLN A 90 0.75 16.35 0.77
N LEU A 91 1.52 16.75 1.77
CA LEU A 91 2.92 16.33 1.95
C LEU A 91 2.99 14.89 2.43
N ILE A 92 3.01 13.94 1.48
CA ILE A 92 3.15 12.51 1.70
C ILE A 92 4.19 11.99 0.72
N GLY A 93 5.26 11.35 1.20
CA GLY A 93 6.32 10.81 0.35
C GLY A 93 6.89 9.49 0.86
N LEU A 94 7.41 8.66 -0.05
CA LEU A 94 8.22 7.49 0.27
C LEU A 94 9.67 7.94 0.52
N SER A 95 10.24 7.55 1.66
CA SER A 95 11.58 7.92 2.10
C SER A 95 12.42 6.68 2.42
N GLY A 96 12.58 5.81 1.43
CA GLY A 96 13.38 4.59 1.56
C GLY A 96 12.69 3.48 2.37
N TYR A 97 13.51 2.60 2.96
CA TYR A 97 13.07 1.38 3.65
C TYR A 97 13.76 1.24 5.02
N THR A 98 13.11 0.56 5.96
CA THR A 98 13.73 0.16 7.22
C THR A 98 14.76 -0.94 7.02
N LYS A 99 15.51 -1.30 8.07
CA LYS A 99 16.47 -2.42 8.03
C LYS A 99 15.79 -3.77 7.75
N GLU A 100 14.50 -3.86 8.07
CA GLU A 100 13.64 -5.02 7.82
C GLU A 100 12.99 -4.98 6.43
N GLY A 101 13.28 -3.97 5.62
CA GLY A 101 12.76 -3.81 4.27
C GLY A 101 11.34 -3.25 4.18
N LEU A 102 10.85 -2.63 5.26
CA LEU A 102 9.52 -2.01 5.26
C LEU A 102 9.59 -0.59 4.68
N PRO A 103 8.69 -0.19 3.76
CA PRO A 103 8.72 1.14 3.18
C PRO A 103 8.39 2.21 4.23
N ILE A 104 9.17 3.31 4.23
CA ILE A 104 8.98 4.43 5.15
C ILE A 104 8.20 5.53 4.43
N PHE A 105 7.02 5.88 4.95
CA PHE A 105 6.24 7.01 4.46
C PHE A 105 6.35 8.20 5.41
N GLY A 106 6.90 9.32 4.92
CA GLY A 106 6.89 10.59 5.62
C GLY A 106 5.60 11.35 5.34
N ILE A 107 4.95 11.84 6.39
CA ILE A 107 3.70 12.62 6.29
C ILE A 107 3.88 13.94 7.04
N GLY A 108 3.94 15.05 6.30
CA GLY A 108 4.07 16.40 6.83
C GLY A 108 2.73 17.00 7.22
N VAL A 109 2.05 16.44 8.22
CA VAL A 109 0.67 16.85 8.59
C VAL A 109 0.59 18.34 8.92
N GLY A 110 1.51 18.87 9.74
CA GLY A 110 1.51 20.28 10.15
C GLY A 110 1.83 21.28 9.04
N HIS A 111 2.42 20.81 7.94
CA HIS A 111 2.77 21.64 6.78
C HIS A 111 1.85 21.41 5.58
N SER A 112 0.92 20.45 5.66
CA SER A 112 -0.05 20.17 4.60
C SER A 112 -1.22 21.15 4.69
N THR A 113 -1.52 21.86 3.60
CA THR A 113 -2.51 22.95 3.58
C THR A 113 -3.87 22.51 3.05
N TYR A 114 -3.92 21.50 2.18
CA TYR A 114 -5.15 20.99 1.55
C TYR A 114 -6.02 22.08 0.85
N ASP A 115 -5.40 23.16 0.37
CA ASP A 115 -6.08 24.37 -0.12
C ASP A 115 -6.12 24.49 -1.66
N LYS A 116 -5.58 23.50 -2.39
CA LYS A 116 -5.39 23.56 -3.86
C LYS A 116 -6.48 22.86 -4.67
N ALA A 117 -7.34 22.09 -4.03
CA ALA A 117 -8.34 21.27 -4.71
C ALA A 117 -9.54 20.99 -3.79
N SER A 118 -10.61 20.44 -4.35
CA SER A 118 -11.70 19.91 -3.55
C SER A 118 -11.26 18.65 -2.79
N VAL A 119 -11.96 18.33 -1.69
CA VAL A 119 -11.72 17.12 -0.89
C VAL A 119 -11.71 15.84 -1.74
N HIS A 120 -12.48 15.80 -2.83
CA HIS A 120 -12.54 14.64 -3.71
C HIS A 120 -11.18 14.30 -4.31
N TYR A 121 -10.42 15.30 -4.76
CA TYR A 121 -9.11 15.08 -5.37
C TYR A 121 -8.06 14.64 -4.35
N TYR A 122 -8.11 15.14 -3.12
CA TYR A 122 -7.23 14.69 -2.04
C TYR A 122 -7.52 13.24 -1.64
N VAL A 123 -8.80 12.86 -1.59
CA VAL A 123 -9.20 11.46 -1.36
C VAL A 123 -8.74 10.57 -2.51
N GLN A 124 -8.92 10.99 -3.76
CA GLN A 124 -8.44 10.24 -4.93
C GLN A 124 -6.91 10.09 -4.89
N SER A 125 -6.16 11.15 -4.62
CA SER A 125 -4.70 11.10 -4.51
C SER A 125 -4.26 10.14 -3.40
N HIS A 126 -4.93 10.18 -2.24
CA HIS A 126 -4.62 9.28 -1.14
C HIS A 126 -4.90 7.81 -1.47
N ILE A 127 -6.02 7.53 -2.16
CA ILE A 127 -6.34 6.19 -2.67
C ILE A 127 -5.27 5.74 -3.67
N GLN A 128 -4.87 6.59 -4.61
CA GLN A 128 -3.82 6.26 -5.59
C GLN A 128 -2.49 5.93 -4.92
N ILE A 129 -2.08 6.69 -3.90
CA ILE A 129 -0.86 6.40 -3.12
C ILE A 129 -0.96 5.04 -2.44
N ASN A 130 -2.11 4.72 -1.84
CA ASN A 130 -2.33 3.44 -1.16
C ASN A 130 -2.33 2.26 -2.13
N GLU A 131 -2.99 2.38 -3.29
CA GLU A 131 -2.97 1.33 -4.32
C GLU A 131 -1.57 1.18 -4.94
N TYR A 132 -0.85 2.28 -5.17
CA TYR A 132 0.53 2.24 -5.66
C TYR A 132 1.45 1.56 -4.62
N ARG A 133 1.28 1.88 -3.34
CA ARG A 133 2.01 1.24 -2.25
C ARG A 133 1.78 -0.27 -2.25
N ASP A 134 0.52 -0.69 -2.29
CA ASP A 134 0.18 -2.11 -2.10
C ASP A 134 0.52 -2.94 -3.35
N ARG A 135 0.36 -2.39 -4.57
CA ARG A 135 0.59 -3.13 -5.82
C ARG A 135 2.02 -3.05 -6.36
N ILE A 136 2.73 -1.96 -6.10
CA ILE A 136 4.04 -1.70 -6.70
C ILE A 136 5.13 -1.74 -5.63
N ILE A 137 5.01 -0.91 -4.59
CA ILE A 137 6.08 -0.81 -3.56
C ILE A 137 6.20 -2.11 -2.77
N LEU A 138 5.10 -2.63 -2.20
CA LEU A 138 5.15 -3.82 -1.36
C LEU A 138 5.41 -5.10 -2.15
N ALA A 139 4.96 -5.18 -3.40
CA ALA A 139 5.32 -6.30 -4.28
C ALA A 139 6.84 -6.37 -4.49
N ASP A 140 7.49 -5.22 -4.70
CA ASP A 140 8.94 -5.12 -4.96
C ASP A 140 9.80 -5.35 -3.70
N THR A 141 9.26 -5.14 -2.50
CA THR A 141 10.01 -5.40 -1.24
C THR A 141 10.44 -6.85 -1.06
N THR A 142 9.79 -7.82 -1.74
CA THR A 142 10.28 -9.20 -1.75
C THR A 142 11.62 -9.35 -2.47
N VAL A 143 11.84 -8.56 -3.53
CA VAL A 143 13.13 -8.47 -4.22
C VAL A 143 14.14 -7.74 -3.35
N TRP A 144 13.76 -6.64 -2.70
CA TRP A 144 14.66 -5.88 -1.83
C TRP A 144 15.12 -6.68 -0.61
N ALA A 145 14.20 -7.37 0.08
CA ALA A 145 14.53 -8.22 1.23
C ALA A 145 15.42 -9.40 0.82
N ALA A 146 15.15 -10.03 -0.33
CA ALA A 146 16.01 -11.08 -0.86
C ALA A 146 17.42 -10.56 -1.22
N CYS A 147 17.50 -9.41 -1.89
CA CYS A 147 18.77 -8.73 -2.18
C CYS A 147 19.51 -8.36 -0.90
N TYR A 148 18.86 -7.72 0.08
CA TYR A 148 19.46 -7.33 1.36
C TYR A 148 20.05 -8.54 2.11
N GLN A 149 19.32 -9.67 2.17
CA GLN A 149 19.83 -10.89 2.81
C GLN A 149 21.00 -11.51 2.04
N LEU A 150 20.97 -11.52 0.71
CA LEU A 150 22.09 -11.97 -0.13
C LEU A 150 23.33 -11.09 0.09
N TYR A 151 23.18 -9.77 0.07
CA TYR A 151 24.28 -8.81 0.29
C TYR A 151 24.88 -8.92 1.69
N LYS A 152 24.02 -9.04 2.71
CA LYS A 152 24.46 -9.27 4.10
C LYS A 152 25.20 -10.60 4.26
N SER A 153 24.73 -11.66 3.60
CA SER A 153 25.40 -12.97 3.61
C SER A 153 26.76 -12.96 2.90
N ALA A 154 26.95 -12.04 1.96
CA ALA A 154 28.20 -11.83 1.23
C ALA A 154 29.19 -10.90 1.95
N GLY A 155 28.87 -10.43 3.17
CA GLY A 155 29.79 -9.65 4.01
C GLY A 155 29.94 -8.17 3.63
N TYR A 156 29.05 -7.63 2.80
CA TYR A 156 29.08 -6.21 2.41
C TYR A 156 28.29 -5.34 3.40
N ASP A 157 28.92 -4.27 3.91
CA ASP A 157 28.26 -3.22 4.69
C ASP A 157 27.63 -2.19 3.73
N TRP A 158 26.30 -2.17 3.69
CA TRP A 158 25.50 -1.43 2.70
C TRP A 158 25.55 0.10 2.89
N PHE A 159 26.12 0.62 3.98
CA PHE A 159 26.23 2.08 4.14
C PHE A 159 27.16 2.74 3.11
N GLU A 160 28.16 2.04 2.56
CA GLU A 160 29.05 2.63 1.56
C GLU A 160 28.44 2.73 0.15
N ALA A 161 27.56 1.80 -0.23
CA ALA A 161 27.10 1.73 -1.62
C ALA A 161 25.80 2.53 -1.89
N ILE A 162 25.04 2.96 -0.87
CA ILE A 162 23.94 3.94 -1.04
C ILE A 162 24.47 5.39 -0.87
N SER A 163 25.63 5.56 -0.23
CA SER A 163 26.29 6.86 -0.01
C SER A 163 26.92 7.46 -1.28
N THR A 164 27.15 6.67 -2.33
CA THR A 164 27.91 7.11 -3.50
C THR A 164 27.20 6.89 -4.85
N LYS A 165 25.96 7.40 -4.99
CA LYS A 165 25.54 8.02 -6.27
C LYS A 165 24.66 9.24 -6.04
N PRO A 166 25.23 10.45 -6.05
CA PRO A 166 24.48 11.67 -6.27
C PRO A 166 24.11 11.75 -7.77
N ASN A 167 22.83 11.63 -8.08
CA ASN A 167 22.26 12.42 -9.18
C ASN A 167 21.64 13.62 -8.47
N LYS A 168 22.37 14.72 -8.29
CA LYS A 168 22.37 15.87 -9.21
C LYS A 168 20.96 16.18 -9.71
N ASP A 169 20.47 17.29 -9.16
CA ASP A 169 19.29 18.07 -9.53
C ASP A 169 17.95 17.64 -8.93
N VAL A 170 17.87 17.64 -7.60
CA VAL A 170 16.67 18.16 -6.90
C VAL A 170 17.15 18.97 -5.69
N ASP A 171 17.33 20.27 -5.90
CA ASP A 171 17.49 21.23 -4.81
C ASP A 171 16.19 21.30 -4.01
N PHE A 172 16.16 20.62 -2.86
CA PHE A 172 15.27 21.03 -1.77
C PHE A 172 16.05 22.04 -0.91
N HIS A 173 16.03 23.31 -1.32
CA HIS A 173 16.31 24.40 -0.39
C HIS A 173 15.21 24.41 0.68
N ILE A 174 15.52 23.83 1.84
CA ILE A 174 14.85 24.15 3.08
C ILE A 174 15.67 25.27 3.70
N ASP A 175 15.34 26.51 3.34
CA ASP A 175 15.83 27.68 4.06
C ASP A 175 15.06 27.77 5.38
N SER A 176 15.83 27.72 6.47
CA SER A 176 15.43 27.98 7.86
C SER A 176 15.05 29.43 8.10
#